data_AF-A0A269TIQ9-F1
#
_entry.id   AF-A0A269TIQ9-F1
#
_cell.length_a   1.000
_cell.length_b   1.000
_cell.length_c   1.000
_cell.angle_alpha   90.00
_cell.angle_beta   90.00
_cell.angle_gamma   90.00
#
_symmetry.space_group_name_H-M   'P 1'
#
loop_
_entity.id
_entity.type
_entity.pdbx_description
1 polymer ?
#
loop_
_entity_poly.entity_id
_entity_poly.type
_entity_poly.pdbx_seq_one_letter_code
_entity_poly.pdbx_strand_id
1 'polypeptide(L)'
;MLHLHIQKSKRIKKLLILLTTFIATSGVIALASCSSSDFKVKQLEKDASVYEKQTSDNKPYLQFNMYGYSNFTFSNWIMLNGGITKFKADNYPIIKGNGEVILKTNEEYHADMKKFQEEKGLDSKDIYKYWVKKHYDPNDHHTYFIPKFKWDYKKEQTYTRSFPKSSNNFNANLYFVDDEMQKYDSTYEKSVSIVKNKDDLKASLRLDEEGKTLYKNYLNKLNDLRHEKIKPENLEKEYLPWSSKFNYENIKSKLDFDKYVYLFIKDVASQIFYSSIQGESKLNGGVEISKYNVDINNKTINLEWGWVPTSEIGDFHGSSPMIRMGVPDRLTSFMIPVEKNKLSEFDFNDWKFLHEWPKN
;
A
#
# COMPACT_ATOMS: atom_id res chain seq x y z
N MET A 1 42.28 60.74 -11.60
CA MET A 1 41.96 61.46 -12.84
C MET A 1 42.92 61.01 -13.93
N LEU A 2 42.36 60.70 -15.10
CA LEU A 2 42.95 60.55 -16.43
C LEU A 2 44.08 59.53 -16.68
N HIS A 3 43.68 58.53 -17.47
CA HIS A 3 44.29 58.03 -18.70
C HIS A 3 45.77 57.65 -18.71
N LEU A 4 46.01 56.36 -18.99
CA LEU A 4 47.10 55.94 -19.85
C LEU A 4 46.58 54.92 -20.89
N HIS A 5 46.42 55.45 -22.10
CA HIS A 5 46.40 54.71 -23.35
C HIS A 5 47.86 54.38 -23.71
N ILE A 6 48.16 53.23 -24.29
CA ILE A 6 49.12 53.07 -25.41
C ILE A 6 49.09 51.62 -25.92
N GLN A 7 49.18 51.54 -27.25
CA GLN A 7 48.95 50.43 -28.16
C GLN A 7 50.07 49.38 -28.24
N LYS A 8 49.62 48.16 -28.52
CA LYS A 8 50.11 47.15 -29.49
C LYS A 8 51.52 47.36 -30.10
N SER A 9 52.32 46.30 -29.96
CA SER A 9 53.40 45.96 -30.89
C SER A 9 53.29 44.49 -31.33
N LYS A 10 53.64 44.26 -32.59
CA LYS A 10 53.34 43.09 -33.43
C LYS A 10 54.65 42.34 -33.74
N ARG A 11 54.51 41.03 -33.95
CA ARG A 11 55.30 40.13 -34.82
C ARG A 11 56.57 39.44 -34.29
N ILE A 12 56.43 38.12 -34.11
CA ILE A 12 57.10 37.02 -34.83
C ILE A 12 58.63 37.09 -34.95
N LYS A 13 59.32 36.12 -34.33
CA LYS A 13 60.25 35.20 -35.02
C LYS A 13 60.84 34.15 -34.07
N LYS A 14 60.74 32.88 -34.50
CA LYS A 14 61.69 31.75 -34.28
C LYS A 14 61.76 31.22 -32.84
N LEU A 15 62.03 29.96 -32.52
CA LEU A 15 62.28 28.69 -33.20
C LEU A 15 62.27 27.70 -32.00
N LEU A 16 61.72 26.50 -32.12
CA LEU A 16 62.48 25.28 -31.79
C LEU A 16 61.67 24.06 -32.18
N ILE A 17 62.20 23.45 -33.23
CA ILE A 17 61.91 22.13 -33.74
C ILE A 17 62.53 21.12 -32.78
N LEU A 18 61.77 20.08 -32.42
CA LEU A 18 62.34 18.75 -32.23
C LEU A 18 61.25 17.71 -32.52
N LEU A 19 61.29 17.22 -33.77
CA LEU A 19 60.78 15.91 -34.12
C LEU A 19 61.60 14.86 -33.38
N THR A 20 60.94 13.86 -32.80
CA THR A 20 61.25 12.44 -33.06
C THR A 20 60.08 11.55 -32.63
N THR A 21 59.40 11.01 -33.64
CA THR A 21 58.94 9.61 -33.77
C THR A 21 58.51 8.87 -32.50
N PHE A 22 57.23 8.48 -32.42
CA PHE A 22 56.80 7.08 -32.57
C PHE A 22 55.26 6.99 -32.59
N ILE A 23 54.76 6.47 -33.72
CA ILE A 23 53.61 5.56 -33.92
C ILE A 23 52.66 5.40 -32.72
N ALA A 24 51.41 5.86 -32.89
CA ALA A 24 50.24 5.07 -32.50
C ALA A 24 48.99 5.73 -33.08
N THR A 25 48.39 5.04 -34.05
CA THR A 25 46.95 4.97 -34.32
C THR A 25 46.14 6.25 -34.10
N SER A 26 45.59 6.77 -35.19
CA SER A 26 44.36 7.55 -35.22
C SER A 26 43.23 6.84 -34.48
N GLY A 27 43.27 6.94 -33.15
CA GLY A 27 42.14 6.73 -32.28
C GLY A 27 41.23 7.92 -32.50
N VAL A 28 40.34 7.78 -33.49
CA VAL A 28 39.02 8.37 -33.35
C VAL A 28 38.55 7.88 -31.99
N ILE A 29 38.59 8.76 -30.98
CA ILE A 29 37.82 8.56 -29.77
C ILE A 29 36.38 8.68 -30.26
N ALA A 30 35.87 7.58 -30.80
CA ALA A 30 34.49 7.25 -30.62
C ALA A 30 34.35 7.27 -29.11
N LEU A 31 33.80 8.36 -28.60
CA LEU A 31 33.01 8.28 -27.40
C LEU A 31 31.93 7.27 -27.75
N ALA A 32 32.25 5.98 -27.59
CA ALA A 32 31.31 5.02 -27.09
C ALA A 32 30.90 5.60 -25.73
N SER A 33 29.98 6.57 -25.79
CA SER A 33 28.87 6.55 -24.87
C SER A 33 28.42 5.10 -24.89
N CYS A 34 28.84 4.33 -23.88
CA CYS A 34 28.05 3.19 -23.44
C CYS A 34 26.69 3.79 -23.17
N SER A 35 25.84 3.84 -24.20
CA SER A 35 24.43 4.09 -24.04
C SER A 35 24.01 3.10 -22.98
N SER A 36 23.56 3.63 -21.85
CA SER A 36 22.76 2.96 -20.85
C SER A 36 22.45 1.52 -21.24
N SER A 37 23.15 0.58 -20.59
CA SER A 37 22.75 -0.82 -20.51
C SER A 37 21.24 -0.96 -20.72
N ASP A 38 20.83 -1.83 -21.64
CA ASP A 38 19.46 -2.22 -21.97
C ASP A 38 18.69 -2.76 -20.75
N PHE A 39 18.53 -1.95 -19.71
CA PHE A 39 17.63 -2.20 -18.60
C PHE A 39 16.23 -2.02 -19.18
N LYS A 40 15.65 -3.11 -19.67
CA LYS A 40 14.22 -3.19 -19.94
C LYS A 40 13.50 -3.09 -18.61
N VAL A 41 13.09 -1.87 -18.29
CA VAL A 41 12.21 -1.56 -17.15
C VAL A 41 10.87 -2.25 -17.41
N LYS A 42 10.69 -3.47 -16.88
CA LYS A 42 9.43 -4.20 -17.03
C LYS A 42 8.51 -3.86 -15.87
N GLN A 43 7.77 -2.77 -16.01
CA GLN A 43 6.73 -2.40 -15.05
C GLN A 43 5.48 -3.26 -15.30
N LEU A 44 4.90 -3.77 -14.22
CA LEU A 44 3.61 -4.44 -14.24
C LEU A 44 2.55 -3.43 -14.69
N GLU A 45 1.81 -3.78 -15.73
CA GLU A 45 0.63 -3.02 -16.13
C GLU A 45 -0.52 -3.29 -15.16
N LYS A 46 -1.51 -2.40 -15.20
CA LYS A 46 -2.74 -2.54 -14.42
C LYS A 46 -3.42 -3.88 -14.74
N ASP A 47 -3.49 -4.77 -13.75
CA ASP A 47 -4.01 -6.13 -13.92
C ASP A 47 -4.52 -6.71 -12.59
N ALA A 48 -5.40 -7.71 -12.68
CA ALA A 48 -5.97 -8.41 -11.55
C ALA A 48 -6.13 -9.90 -11.83
N SER A 49 -5.86 -10.74 -10.83
CA SER A 49 -5.97 -12.19 -10.97
C SER A 49 -6.27 -12.88 -9.65
N VAL A 50 -6.75 -14.13 -9.74
CA VAL A 50 -7.00 -15.02 -8.59
C VAL A 50 -6.19 -16.28 -8.73
N TYR A 51 -5.48 -16.62 -7.67
CA TYR A 51 -4.58 -17.75 -7.57
C TYR A 51 -5.06 -18.72 -6.50
N GLU A 52 -5.06 -20.01 -6.80
CA GLU A 52 -5.17 -21.07 -5.81
C GLU A 52 -3.76 -21.29 -5.21
N LYS A 53 -3.64 -21.16 -3.89
CA LYS A 53 -2.37 -21.30 -3.18
C LYS A 53 -2.50 -22.23 -1.98
N GLN A 54 -1.35 -22.62 -1.44
CA GLN A 54 -1.24 -23.40 -0.22
C GLN A 54 -0.26 -22.75 0.74
N THR A 55 -0.57 -22.81 2.02
CA THR A 55 0.35 -22.42 3.10
C THR A 55 1.53 -23.40 3.19
N SER A 56 2.53 -23.05 3.99
CA SER A 56 3.67 -23.93 4.31
C SER A 56 3.25 -25.25 4.99
N ASP A 57 2.09 -25.28 5.66
CA ASP A 57 1.46 -26.48 6.24
C ASP A 57 0.39 -27.11 5.32
N ASN A 58 0.45 -26.84 4.01
CA ASN A 58 -0.42 -27.40 2.96
C ASN A 58 -1.92 -27.08 3.08
N LYS A 59 -2.29 -26.01 3.78
CA LYS A 59 -3.69 -25.55 3.84
C LYS A 59 -4.03 -24.68 2.63
N PRO A 60 -5.14 -24.94 1.93
CA PRO A 60 -5.50 -24.19 0.73
C PRO A 60 -6.08 -22.82 1.06
N TYR A 61 -5.86 -21.85 0.17
CA TYR A 61 -6.58 -20.57 0.17
C TYR A 61 -6.60 -19.99 -1.25
N LEU A 62 -7.53 -19.07 -1.52
CA LEU A 62 -7.48 -18.26 -2.74
C LEU A 62 -6.81 -16.93 -2.44
N GLN A 63 -5.96 -16.46 -3.34
CA GLN A 63 -5.33 -15.15 -3.28
C GLN A 63 -5.76 -14.30 -4.48
N PHE A 64 -6.34 -13.14 -4.20
CA PHE A 64 -6.73 -12.13 -5.17
C PHE A 64 -5.64 -11.07 -5.20
N ASN A 65 -5.00 -10.86 -6.33
CA ASN A 65 -4.02 -9.78 -6.48
C ASN A 65 -4.56 -8.75 -7.45
N MET A 66 -4.50 -7.49 -7.06
CA MET A 66 -4.85 -6.34 -7.89
C MET A 66 -3.67 -5.38 -7.91
N TYR A 67 -3.27 -4.94 -9.10
CA TYR A 67 -2.23 -3.93 -9.29
C TYR A 67 -2.76 -2.77 -10.15
N GLY A 68 -2.54 -1.53 -9.71
CA GLY A 68 -3.00 -0.32 -10.40
C GLY A 68 -4.50 0.00 -10.20
N TYR A 69 -5.15 -0.65 -9.23
CA TYR A 69 -6.57 -0.44 -8.88
C TYR A 69 -6.72 0.21 -7.49
N SER A 70 -5.90 1.21 -7.16
CA SER A 70 -5.83 1.83 -5.84
C SER A 70 -7.13 2.47 -5.31
N ASN A 71 -8.12 2.71 -6.17
CA ASN A 71 -9.43 3.23 -5.76
C ASN A 71 -10.50 2.13 -5.59
N PHE A 72 -10.20 0.88 -5.93
CA PHE A 72 -11.11 -0.24 -5.75
C PHE A 72 -10.67 -1.11 -4.57
N THR A 73 -11.64 -1.47 -3.74
CA THR A 73 -11.50 -2.33 -2.55
C THR A 73 -12.74 -3.20 -2.39
N PHE A 74 -12.60 -4.41 -1.89
CA PHE A 74 -13.77 -5.24 -1.56
C PHE A 74 -14.46 -4.74 -0.27
N SER A 75 -13.69 -4.20 0.67
CA SER A 75 -14.16 -3.59 1.90
C SER A 75 -14.26 -2.06 1.80
N ASN A 76 -14.82 -1.40 2.82
CA ASN A 76 -14.84 0.06 2.91
C ASN A 76 -13.47 0.64 3.29
N TRP A 77 -12.47 -0.21 3.55
CA TRP A 77 -11.18 0.16 4.12
C TRP A 77 -10.02 -0.51 3.36
N ILE A 78 -8.80 -0.13 3.68
CA ILE A 78 -7.61 -0.87 3.26
C ILE A 78 -6.96 -1.40 4.52
N MET A 79 -6.82 -2.71 4.59
CA MET A 79 -6.26 -3.40 5.74
C MET A 79 -4.73 -3.36 5.69
N LEU A 80 -4.09 -2.96 6.79
CA LEU A 80 -2.64 -2.92 6.86
C LEU A 80 -2.04 -4.16 7.48
N ASN A 81 -1.05 -4.71 6.79
CA ASN A 81 -0.21 -5.80 7.27
C ASN A 81 1.07 -5.27 7.97
N GLY A 82 1.03 -4.06 8.51
CA GLY A 82 2.15 -3.45 9.23
C GLY A 82 1.89 -3.44 10.72
N GLY A 83 2.87 -3.86 11.53
CA GLY A 83 2.87 -3.52 12.95
C GLY A 83 2.99 -2.00 13.10
N ILE A 84 2.32 -1.44 14.10
CA ILE A 84 2.30 0.01 14.38
C ILE A 84 3.70 0.65 14.44
N THR A 85 4.69 -0.15 14.84
CA THR A 85 6.11 0.22 14.94
C THR A 85 6.74 0.62 13.62
N LYS A 86 6.29 0.08 12.48
CA LYS A 86 6.80 0.46 11.15
C LYS A 86 6.28 1.83 10.69
N PHE A 87 5.11 2.27 11.18
CA PHE A 87 4.53 3.59 10.86
C PHE A 87 5.15 4.73 11.69
N LYS A 88 5.94 4.40 12.71
CA LYS A 88 6.59 5.37 13.61
C LYS A 88 7.66 6.24 12.94
N ALA A 89 8.09 5.91 11.71
CA ALA A 89 8.98 6.76 10.94
C ALA A 89 8.25 7.99 10.36
N ASP A 90 6.93 7.92 10.19
CA ASP A 90 6.19 8.85 9.34
C ASP A 90 5.07 9.63 10.07
N ASN A 91 4.86 9.40 11.38
CA ASN A 91 4.05 10.22 12.29
C ASN A 91 2.57 10.47 11.88
N TYR A 92 1.89 9.49 11.29
CA TYR A 92 0.45 9.63 11.00
C TYR A 92 -0.42 9.41 12.23
N PRO A 93 -1.50 10.19 12.40
CA PRO A 93 -2.45 9.97 13.49
C PRO A 93 -3.17 8.63 13.32
N ILE A 94 -3.33 7.91 14.43
CA ILE A 94 -4.28 6.81 14.54
C ILE A 94 -5.48 7.33 15.32
N ILE A 95 -6.66 7.13 14.76
CA ILE A 95 -7.93 7.55 15.32
C ILE A 95 -8.71 6.30 15.72
N LYS A 96 -8.95 6.14 17.01
CA LYS A 96 -9.77 5.03 17.51
C LYS A 96 -11.26 5.25 17.30
N GLY A 97 -12.04 4.18 17.33
CA GLY A 97 -13.51 4.22 17.22
C GLY A 97 -14.23 5.17 18.18
N ASN A 98 -13.61 5.49 19.32
CA ASN A 98 -14.09 6.46 20.32
C ASN A 98 -13.62 7.91 20.09
N GLY A 99 -12.84 8.16 19.04
CA GLY A 99 -12.27 9.46 18.68
C GLY A 99 -10.96 9.82 19.36
N GLU A 100 -10.40 8.93 20.19
CA GLU A 100 -9.06 9.08 20.74
C GLU A 100 -8.02 9.08 19.61
N VAL A 101 -7.09 10.05 19.67
CA VAL A 101 -5.98 10.15 18.73
C VAL A 101 -4.70 9.70 19.43
N ILE A 102 -4.16 8.55 19.03
CA ILE A 102 -2.98 7.93 19.68
C ILE A 102 -1.68 8.63 19.25
N LEU A 103 -1.64 9.17 18.03
CA LEU A 103 -0.47 9.83 17.45
C LEU A 103 -0.78 11.30 17.13
N LYS A 104 -0.12 12.20 17.85
CA LYS A 104 -0.19 13.66 17.63
C LYS A 104 0.66 14.06 16.42
N THR A 105 0.43 15.26 15.86
CA THR A 105 1.22 15.75 14.71
C THR A 105 2.72 15.84 15.04
N ASN A 106 3.59 15.92 14.03
CA ASN A 106 5.04 16.12 14.22
C ASN A 106 5.36 17.22 15.24
N GLU A 107 4.67 18.35 15.15
CA GLU A 107 4.92 19.52 16.00
C GLU A 107 4.51 19.26 17.46
N GLU A 108 3.32 18.69 17.66
CA GLU A 108 2.82 18.30 18.99
C GLU A 108 3.69 17.20 19.61
N TYR A 109 4.11 16.23 18.79
CA TYR A 109 5.04 15.17 19.17
C TYR A 109 6.41 15.73 19.57
N HIS A 110 7.00 16.62 18.76
CA HIS A 110 8.29 17.24 19.08
C HIS A 110 8.22 18.11 20.33
N ALA A 111 7.12 18.85 20.53
CA ALA A 111 6.92 19.66 21.73
C ALA A 111 6.78 18.79 22.99
N ASP A 112 5.97 17.73 22.94
CA ASP A 112 5.80 16.79 24.06
C ASP A 112 7.10 16.03 24.37
N MET A 113 7.83 15.59 23.33
CA MET A 113 9.12 14.91 23.46
C MET A 113 10.17 15.82 24.10
N LYS A 114 10.24 17.08 23.68
CA LYS A 114 11.18 18.07 24.23
C LYS A 114 10.86 18.37 25.69
N LYS A 115 9.59 18.61 26.02
CA LYS A 115 9.14 18.83 27.40
C LYS A 115 9.46 17.63 28.29
N PHE A 116 9.19 16.42 27.81
CA PHE A 116 9.47 15.19 28.55
C PHE A 116 10.97 14.91 28.68
N GLN A 117 11.78 15.27 27.69
CA GLN A 117 13.24 15.24 27.74
C GLN A 117 13.78 16.10 28.87
N GLU A 118 13.29 17.33 28.95
CA GLU A 118 13.64 18.31 29.98
C GLU A 118 13.21 17.81 31.37
N GLU A 119 12.03 17.19 31.50
CA GLU A 119 11.50 16.66 32.77
C GLU A 119 12.22 15.41 33.28
N LYS A 120 12.75 14.56 32.39
CA LYS A 120 13.36 13.27 32.77
C LYS A 120 14.88 13.23 32.66
N GLY A 121 15.51 14.23 32.06
CA GLY A 121 16.97 14.27 31.87
C GLY A 121 17.50 13.14 31.01
N LEU A 122 16.68 12.61 30.09
CA LEU A 122 17.03 11.47 29.24
C LEU A 122 17.57 11.92 27.88
N ASP A 123 18.38 11.07 27.24
CA ASP A 123 18.70 11.19 25.81
C ASP A 123 17.43 10.93 24.97
N SER A 124 17.30 11.69 23.86
CA SER A 124 16.34 11.49 22.78
C SER A 124 16.05 10.03 22.43
N LYS A 125 17.07 9.16 22.38
CA LYS A 125 16.93 7.73 22.04
C LYS A 125 16.20 6.92 23.12
N ASP A 126 16.41 7.27 24.39
CA ASP A 126 15.79 6.59 25.53
C ASP A 126 14.36 7.08 25.76
N ILE A 127 14.09 8.34 25.46
CA ILE A 127 12.73 8.91 25.50
C ILE A 127 11.84 8.22 24.47
N TYR A 128 12.35 8.01 23.26
CA TYR A 128 11.59 7.32 22.22
C TYR A 128 11.15 5.93 22.68
N LYS A 129 12.09 5.13 23.23
CA LYS A 129 11.79 3.80 23.79
C LYS A 129 10.78 3.86 24.93
N TYR A 130 10.92 4.84 25.82
CA TYR A 130 10.03 5.01 26.97
C TYR A 130 8.61 5.43 26.56
N TRP A 131 8.49 6.44 25.68
CA TRP A 131 7.21 6.94 25.19
C TRP A 131 6.48 5.86 24.40
N VAL A 132 7.22 5.11 23.57
CA VAL A 132 6.70 3.94 22.88
C VAL A 132 6.17 2.90 23.88
N LYS A 133 6.92 2.57 24.93
CA LYS A 133 6.50 1.60 25.94
C LYS A 133 5.32 2.08 26.79
N LYS A 134 5.16 3.40 26.96
CA LYS A 134 4.09 4.00 27.77
C LYS A 134 2.75 4.08 27.03
N HIS A 135 2.77 4.29 25.72
CA HIS A 135 1.56 4.49 24.91
C HIS A 135 1.25 3.32 23.97
N TYR A 136 2.19 2.39 23.79
CA TYR A 136 1.96 1.15 23.05
C TYR A 136 2.12 -0.03 23.98
N ASP A 137 1.06 -0.82 24.06
CA ASP A 137 1.17 -2.19 24.52
C ASP A 137 1.96 -2.96 23.45
N PRO A 138 3.13 -3.56 23.76
CA PRO A 138 3.81 -4.45 22.82
C PRO A 138 2.98 -5.70 22.47
N ASN A 139 1.90 -5.96 23.20
CA ASN A 139 0.87 -6.96 22.88
C ASN A 139 -0.36 -6.33 22.18
N ASP A 140 -0.27 -5.08 21.73
CA ASP A 140 -1.25 -4.48 20.84
C ASP A 140 -1.14 -5.16 19.47
N HIS A 141 -2.04 -6.13 19.27
CA HIS A 141 -2.22 -6.85 18.01
C HIS A 141 -3.34 -6.23 17.16
N HIS A 142 -3.76 -4.98 17.42
CA HIS A 142 -4.78 -4.34 16.61
C HIS A 142 -4.32 -4.23 15.16
N THR A 143 -5.20 -4.63 14.26
CA THR A 143 -5.08 -4.33 12.84
C THR A 143 -5.53 -2.89 12.61
N TYR A 144 -4.76 -2.15 11.82
CA TYR A 144 -5.11 -0.78 11.44
C TYR A 144 -5.58 -0.70 9.99
N PHE A 145 -6.41 0.29 9.73
CA PHE A 145 -7.09 0.47 8.46
C PHE A 145 -6.90 1.86 7.90
N ILE A 146 -6.78 1.96 6.58
CA ILE A 146 -6.71 3.25 5.87
C ILE A 146 -8.08 3.61 5.33
N PRO A 147 -8.58 4.82 5.60
CA PRO A 147 -9.76 5.36 4.95
C PRO A 147 -9.49 5.65 3.47
N LYS A 148 -10.46 5.33 2.63
CA LYS A 148 -10.45 5.65 1.21
C LYS A 148 -10.70 7.14 1.01
N PHE A 149 -9.85 7.76 0.21
CA PHE A 149 -10.02 9.15 -0.16
C PHE A 149 -11.37 9.37 -0.85
N LYS A 150 -12.17 10.34 -0.35
CA LYS A 150 -13.50 10.73 -0.86
C LYS A 150 -14.60 9.65 -0.75
N TRP A 151 -14.36 8.62 0.05
CA TRP A 151 -15.40 7.65 0.37
C TRP A 151 -16.43 8.23 1.34
N ASP A 152 -17.69 7.83 1.16
CA ASP A 152 -18.81 8.28 2.00
C ASP A 152 -18.93 7.39 3.23
N TYR A 153 -18.13 7.73 4.25
CA TYR A 153 -18.26 7.14 5.56
C TYR A 153 -19.47 7.70 6.31
N LYS A 154 -20.07 6.90 7.19
CA LYS A 154 -21.12 7.38 8.11
C LYS A 154 -20.54 8.45 9.03
N LYS A 155 -21.38 9.33 9.58
CA LYS A 155 -20.91 10.46 10.41
C LYS A 155 -20.06 10.00 11.59
N GLU A 156 -20.42 8.87 12.17
CA GLU A 156 -19.75 8.20 13.29
C GLU A 156 -18.37 7.64 12.90
N GLN A 157 -18.13 7.42 11.61
CA GLN A 157 -16.86 7.02 11.01
C GLN A 157 -16.08 8.22 10.45
N THR A 158 -16.68 9.41 10.36
CA THR A 158 -16.01 10.62 9.88
C THR A 158 -15.35 11.37 11.03
N TYR A 159 -14.03 11.44 11.00
CA TYR A 159 -13.28 12.35 11.85
C TYR A 159 -12.86 13.56 11.04
N THR A 160 -13.62 14.64 11.18
CA THR A 160 -13.23 15.95 10.65
C THR A 160 -12.11 16.52 11.51
N ARG A 161 -10.86 16.05 11.33
CA ARG A 161 -9.73 16.94 11.60
C ARG A 161 -9.55 17.79 10.35
N SER A 162 -9.70 19.10 10.50
CA SER A 162 -9.16 20.05 9.55
C SER A 162 -7.65 19.94 9.61
N PHE A 163 -7.08 19.01 8.84
CA PHE A 163 -5.66 19.03 8.56
C PHE A 163 -5.34 20.38 7.89
N PRO A 164 -4.22 21.01 8.25
CA PRO A 164 -3.83 22.27 7.63
C PRO A 164 -3.92 22.11 6.12
N LYS A 165 -4.59 23.06 5.44
CA LYS A 165 -4.72 23.09 3.98
C LYS A 165 -3.34 23.26 3.35
N SER A 166 -2.50 22.22 3.32
CA SER A 166 -1.34 22.18 2.44
C SER A 166 -1.81 21.62 1.11
N SER A 167 -2.19 22.55 0.23
CA SER A 167 -2.17 22.44 -1.24
C SER A 167 -2.35 21.03 -1.83
N ASN A 168 -3.56 20.71 -2.31
CA ASN A 168 -3.84 19.72 -3.37
C ASN A 168 -3.17 18.34 -3.33
N ASN A 169 -2.59 17.92 -2.21
CA ASN A 169 -1.86 16.66 -2.12
C ASN A 169 -2.75 15.60 -1.49
N PHE A 170 -2.85 14.46 -2.17
CA PHE A 170 -3.38 13.18 -1.69
C PHE A 170 -2.89 12.77 -0.27
N ASN A 171 -1.83 13.42 0.23
CA ASN A 171 -1.13 13.13 1.48
C ASN A 171 -1.65 13.86 2.71
N ALA A 172 -2.46 14.91 2.56
CA ALA A 172 -2.86 15.76 3.69
C ALA A 172 -3.89 15.08 4.64
N ASN A 173 -4.40 13.89 4.31
CA ASN A 173 -5.44 13.20 5.08
C ASN A 173 -5.09 11.73 5.40
N LEU A 174 -3.81 11.34 5.34
CA LEU A 174 -3.48 9.97 5.71
C LEU A 174 -3.53 9.84 7.24
N TYR A 175 -4.51 9.06 7.70
CA TYR A 175 -4.65 8.63 9.07
C TYR A 175 -5.02 7.16 9.09
N PHE A 176 -4.82 6.53 10.24
CA PHE A 176 -5.25 5.16 10.46
C PHE A 176 -6.44 5.13 11.39
N VAL A 177 -7.23 4.06 11.27
CA VAL A 177 -8.25 3.73 12.24
C VAL A 177 -8.11 2.31 12.73
N ASP A 178 -8.67 2.04 13.91
CA ASP A 178 -8.79 0.68 14.44
C ASP A 178 -10.01 -0.04 13.85
N ASP A 179 -10.18 -1.30 14.24
CA ASP A 179 -11.26 -2.17 13.82
C ASP A 179 -12.65 -1.71 14.30
N GLU A 180 -12.74 -0.92 15.38
CA GLU A 180 -14.01 -0.41 15.88
C GLU A 180 -14.77 0.46 14.87
N MET A 181 -14.08 1.12 13.94
CA MET A 181 -14.74 1.92 12.88
C MET A 181 -15.62 1.07 11.96
N GLN A 182 -15.33 -0.23 11.86
CA GLN A 182 -16.04 -1.14 10.96
C GLN A 182 -17.35 -1.64 11.57
N LYS A 183 -17.66 -1.31 12.83
CA LYS A 183 -18.91 -1.73 13.47
C LYS A 183 -20.17 -1.15 12.82
N TYR A 184 -20.01 -0.08 12.06
CA TYR A 184 -21.10 0.56 11.32
C TYR A 184 -21.25 0.05 9.90
N ASP A 185 -20.29 -0.74 9.39
CA ASP A 185 -20.35 -1.29 8.04
C ASP A 185 -21.22 -2.56 8.00
N SER A 186 -21.86 -2.80 6.86
CA SER A 186 -22.53 -4.08 6.62
C SER A 186 -21.50 -5.21 6.63
N THR A 187 -21.89 -6.43 7.04
CA THR A 187 -20.94 -7.55 7.23
C THR A 187 -20.05 -7.81 6.02
N TYR A 188 -20.60 -7.75 4.80
CA TYR A 188 -19.85 -7.98 3.56
C TYR A 188 -18.92 -6.81 3.19
N GLU A 189 -19.01 -5.66 3.85
CA GLU A 189 -18.20 -4.47 3.61
C GLU A 189 -17.03 -4.34 4.59
N LYS A 190 -17.03 -5.13 5.67
CA LYS A 190 -15.91 -5.22 6.62
C LYS A 190 -14.70 -5.89 5.97
N SER A 191 -13.52 -5.61 6.51
CA SER A 191 -12.22 -6.09 6.04
C SER A 191 -12.09 -7.62 6.11
N VAL A 192 -12.81 -8.26 7.03
CA VAL A 192 -13.01 -9.71 7.06
C VAL A 192 -14.51 -9.99 7.07
N SER A 193 -14.97 -10.89 6.20
CA SER A 193 -16.37 -11.33 6.19
C SER A 193 -16.51 -12.79 5.81
N ILE A 194 -17.65 -13.39 6.13
CA ILE A 194 -17.97 -14.75 5.67
C ILE A 194 -18.69 -14.72 4.32
N VAL A 195 -18.40 -15.71 3.47
CA VAL A 195 -19.06 -15.96 2.18
C VAL A 195 -19.56 -17.39 2.19
N LYS A 196 -20.88 -17.59 2.27
CA LYS A 196 -21.50 -18.92 2.43
C LYS A 196 -22.15 -19.45 1.16
N ASN A 197 -22.44 -18.55 0.22
CA ASN A 197 -23.20 -18.85 -0.98
C ASN A 197 -22.89 -17.86 -2.11
N LYS A 198 -23.58 -18.04 -3.24
CA LYS A 198 -23.42 -17.23 -4.45
C LYS A 198 -23.82 -15.75 -4.28
N ASP A 199 -24.83 -15.46 -3.47
CA ASP A 199 -25.30 -14.10 -3.24
C ASP A 199 -24.36 -13.36 -2.27
N ASP A 200 -23.91 -14.02 -1.21
CA ASP A 200 -22.84 -13.50 -0.34
C ASP A 200 -21.58 -13.18 -1.15
N LEU A 201 -21.24 -14.02 -2.13
CA LEU A 201 -20.09 -13.81 -3.01
C LEU A 201 -20.29 -12.58 -3.89
N LYS A 202 -21.47 -12.38 -4.49
CA LYS A 202 -21.76 -11.19 -5.30
C LYS A 202 -21.66 -9.91 -4.47
N ALA A 203 -22.25 -9.90 -3.27
CA ALA A 203 -22.19 -8.75 -2.37
C ALA A 203 -20.74 -8.46 -1.95
N SER A 204 -19.99 -9.49 -1.55
CA SER A 204 -18.59 -9.33 -1.13
C SER A 204 -17.66 -8.90 -2.28
N LEU A 205 -18.01 -9.24 -3.52
CA LEU A 205 -17.31 -8.78 -4.73
C LEU A 205 -17.83 -7.44 -5.25
N ARG A 206 -18.83 -6.80 -4.60
CA ARG A 206 -19.44 -5.53 -5.03
C ARG A 206 -20.12 -5.61 -6.41
N LEU A 207 -20.71 -6.77 -6.71
CA LEU A 207 -21.38 -7.07 -7.97
C LEU A 207 -22.91 -7.09 -7.84
N ASP A 208 -23.44 -6.89 -6.65
CA ASP A 208 -24.85 -6.62 -6.41
C ASP A 208 -25.20 -5.16 -6.74
N GLU A 209 -26.50 -4.86 -6.79
CA GLU A 209 -26.97 -3.52 -7.18
C GLU A 209 -26.59 -2.45 -6.16
N GLU A 210 -26.53 -2.79 -4.87
CA GLU A 210 -26.08 -1.89 -3.81
C GLU A 210 -24.60 -1.54 -3.98
N GLY A 211 -23.72 -2.54 -4.11
CA GLY A 211 -22.29 -2.35 -4.33
C GLY A 211 -21.97 -1.58 -5.60
N LYS A 212 -22.66 -1.88 -6.73
CA LYS A 212 -22.50 -1.14 -7.98
C LYS A 212 -22.89 0.33 -7.83
N THR A 213 -24.02 0.61 -7.17
CA THR A 213 -24.49 1.99 -6.97
C THR A 213 -23.53 2.78 -6.09
N LEU A 214 -23.06 2.17 -5.00
CA LEU A 214 -22.06 2.75 -4.10
C LEU A 214 -20.78 3.13 -4.86
N TYR A 215 -20.24 2.20 -5.64
CA TYR A 215 -19.03 2.45 -6.43
C TYR A 215 -19.25 3.49 -7.52
N LYS A 216 -20.37 3.46 -8.24
CA LYS A 216 -20.67 4.46 -9.27
C LYS A 216 -20.67 5.88 -8.68
N ASN A 217 -21.29 6.06 -7.51
CA ASN A 217 -21.28 7.35 -6.82
C ASN A 217 -19.87 7.77 -6.39
N TYR A 218 -19.11 6.83 -5.83
CA TYR A 218 -17.72 7.07 -5.43
C TYR A 218 -16.82 7.46 -6.61
N LEU A 219 -16.88 6.72 -7.72
CA LEU A 219 -16.08 6.97 -8.91
C LEU A 219 -16.42 8.31 -9.57
N ASN A 220 -17.68 8.73 -9.55
CA ASN A 220 -18.08 10.06 -10.02
C ASN A 220 -17.42 11.17 -9.19
N LYS A 221 -17.37 11.04 -7.85
CA LYS A 221 -16.68 12.02 -6.99
C LYS A 221 -15.19 12.12 -7.30
N LEU A 222 -14.54 10.99 -7.56
CA LEU A 222 -13.14 10.99 -8.00
C LEU A 222 -12.97 11.66 -9.37
N ASN A 223 -13.88 11.37 -10.31
CA ASN A 223 -13.86 11.94 -11.65
C ASN A 223 -14.02 13.47 -11.64
N ASP A 224 -14.85 14.01 -10.75
CA ASP A 224 -15.05 15.45 -10.61
C ASP A 224 -13.81 16.21 -10.11
N LEU A 225 -12.84 15.50 -9.51
CA LEU A 225 -11.56 16.08 -9.09
C LEU A 225 -10.49 16.05 -10.20
N ARG A 226 -10.74 15.34 -11.31
CA ARG A 226 -9.77 15.25 -12.41
C ARG A 226 -9.81 16.52 -13.25
N HIS A 227 -8.65 16.97 -13.70
CA HIS A 227 -8.55 18.01 -14.73
C HIS A 227 -9.22 17.57 -16.04
N GLU A 228 -8.98 16.32 -16.43
CA GLU A 228 -9.62 15.68 -17.58
C GLU A 228 -10.59 14.61 -17.09
N LYS A 229 -11.89 14.89 -17.29
CA LYS A 229 -12.96 13.97 -16.90
C LYS A 229 -12.98 12.76 -17.82
N ILE A 230 -13.04 11.58 -17.22
CA ILE A 230 -13.36 10.34 -17.93
C ILE A 230 -14.87 10.34 -18.23
N LYS A 231 -15.23 9.90 -19.44
CA LYS A 231 -16.64 9.75 -19.79
C LYS A 231 -17.32 8.69 -18.90
N PRO A 232 -18.57 8.90 -18.44
CA PRO A 232 -19.23 7.99 -17.49
C PRO A 232 -19.16 6.51 -17.87
N GLU A 233 -19.32 6.18 -19.16
CA GLU A 233 -19.27 4.82 -19.71
C GLU A 233 -17.89 4.13 -19.57
N ASN A 234 -16.82 4.89 -19.35
CA ASN A 234 -15.46 4.38 -19.21
C ASN A 234 -14.96 4.36 -17.76
N LEU A 235 -15.74 4.89 -16.80
CA LEU A 235 -15.30 4.97 -15.40
C LEU A 235 -15.06 3.59 -14.79
N GLU A 236 -15.96 2.64 -15.04
CA GLU A 236 -15.81 1.29 -14.51
C GLU A 236 -14.57 0.59 -15.08
N LYS A 237 -14.31 0.74 -16.38
CA LYS A 237 -13.12 0.19 -17.03
C LYS A 237 -11.83 0.79 -16.48
N GLU A 238 -11.85 2.07 -16.13
CA GLU A 238 -10.71 2.73 -15.51
C GLU A 238 -10.48 2.24 -14.09
N TYR A 239 -11.52 2.09 -13.25
CA TYR A 239 -11.30 1.95 -11.81
C TYR A 239 -11.58 0.56 -11.24
N LEU A 240 -12.35 -0.30 -11.92
CA LEU A 240 -12.75 -1.61 -11.42
C LEU A 240 -11.88 -2.73 -12.03
N PRO A 241 -11.53 -3.78 -11.26
CA PRO A 241 -10.62 -4.83 -11.69
C PRO A 241 -11.24 -5.87 -12.64
N TRP A 242 -12.47 -5.65 -13.08
CA TRP A 242 -13.25 -6.66 -13.78
C TRP A 242 -12.73 -6.87 -15.21
N SER A 243 -12.35 -8.11 -15.50
CA SER A 243 -11.80 -8.51 -16.79
C SER A 243 -12.21 -9.93 -17.16
N SER A 244 -11.83 -10.39 -18.36
CA SER A 244 -12.05 -11.79 -18.76
C SER A 244 -11.33 -12.80 -17.86
N LYS A 245 -10.26 -12.37 -17.18
CA LYS A 245 -9.48 -13.19 -16.23
C LYS A 245 -9.88 -12.96 -14.77
N PHE A 246 -10.45 -11.81 -14.44
CA PHE A 246 -10.89 -11.46 -13.09
C PHE A 246 -12.36 -11.09 -13.10
N ASN A 247 -13.23 -12.11 -12.95
CA ASN A 247 -14.68 -11.94 -12.96
C ASN A 247 -15.35 -12.97 -12.05
N TYR A 248 -16.64 -12.75 -11.80
CA TYR A 248 -17.48 -13.59 -10.94
C TYR A 248 -17.43 -15.07 -11.28
N GLU A 249 -17.57 -15.45 -12.56
CA GLU A 249 -17.61 -16.87 -12.94
C GLU A 249 -16.25 -17.56 -12.74
N ASN A 250 -15.13 -16.86 -13.02
CA ASN A 250 -13.80 -17.41 -12.74
C ASN A 250 -13.53 -17.55 -11.23
N ILE A 251 -13.98 -16.59 -10.41
CA ILE A 251 -13.83 -16.64 -8.95
C ILE A 251 -14.69 -17.78 -8.38
N LYS A 252 -15.97 -17.81 -8.78
CA LYS A 252 -16.95 -18.79 -8.31
C LYS A 252 -16.56 -20.23 -8.66
N SER A 253 -15.96 -20.46 -9.83
CA SER A 253 -15.54 -21.81 -10.23
C SER A 253 -14.44 -22.41 -9.35
N LYS A 254 -13.74 -21.59 -8.56
CA LYS A 254 -12.71 -22.00 -7.60
C LYS A 254 -13.27 -22.26 -6.19
N LEU A 255 -14.57 -22.11 -6.00
CA LEU A 255 -15.23 -22.22 -4.70
C LEU A 255 -16.18 -23.43 -4.69
N ASP A 256 -16.09 -24.24 -3.64
CA ASP A 256 -17.02 -25.31 -3.31
C ASP A 256 -17.87 -24.89 -2.10
N PHE A 257 -19.05 -24.29 -2.38
CA PHE A 257 -20.01 -23.84 -1.35
C PHE A 257 -20.82 -24.98 -0.73
N ASP A 258 -20.72 -26.19 -1.26
CA ASP A 258 -21.37 -27.36 -0.67
C ASP A 258 -20.55 -27.85 0.52
N LYS A 259 -19.21 -27.80 0.42
CA LYS A 259 -18.30 -28.23 1.48
C LYS A 259 -17.84 -27.12 2.41
N TYR A 260 -17.66 -25.90 1.91
CA TYR A 260 -17.01 -24.83 2.64
C TYR A 260 -17.83 -23.55 2.71
N VAL A 261 -17.63 -22.80 3.79
CA VAL A 261 -17.78 -21.35 3.82
C VAL A 261 -16.39 -20.73 3.69
N TYR A 262 -16.32 -19.46 3.31
CA TYR A 262 -15.04 -18.79 3.11
C TYR A 262 -14.94 -17.55 3.99
N LEU A 263 -13.86 -17.42 4.74
CA LEU A 263 -13.48 -16.15 5.36
C LEU A 263 -12.73 -15.32 4.31
N PHE A 264 -13.33 -14.22 3.89
CA PHE A 264 -12.77 -13.29 2.91
C PHE A 264 -12.08 -12.13 3.63
N ILE A 265 -10.75 -12.18 3.68
CA ILE A 265 -9.87 -11.13 4.18
C ILE A 265 -9.54 -10.21 3.01
N LYS A 266 -9.78 -8.91 3.13
CA LYS A 266 -9.85 -7.99 1.99
C LYS A 266 -8.81 -6.90 2.07
N ASP A 267 -8.32 -6.52 0.88
CA ASP A 267 -7.60 -5.28 0.63
C ASP A 267 -6.38 -5.09 1.53
N VAL A 268 -5.64 -6.18 1.72
CA VAL A 268 -4.41 -6.21 2.52
C VAL A 268 -3.29 -5.53 1.74
N ALA A 269 -2.68 -4.53 2.37
CA ALA A 269 -1.49 -3.85 1.90
C ALA A 269 -0.29 -4.16 2.79
N SER A 270 0.85 -4.53 2.19
CA SER A 270 2.11 -4.76 2.93
C SER A 270 2.74 -3.48 3.47
N GLN A 271 2.62 -2.38 2.72
CA GLN A 271 3.29 -1.12 3.00
C GLN A 271 2.48 0.03 2.42
N ILE A 272 2.55 1.19 3.07
CA ILE A 272 1.96 2.45 2.58
C ILE A 272 3.00 3.25 1.78
N PHE A 273 4.27 2.89 1.92
CA PHE A 273 5.38 3.66 1.39
C PHE A 273 6.40 2.73 0.79
N TYR A 274 6.40 2.63 -0.54
CA TYR A 274 7.49 3.01 -1.43
C TYR A 274 6.84 3.07 -2.81
N SER A 275 6.75 4.25 -3.44
CA SER A 275 6.76 4.24 -4.90
C SER A 275 8.04 3.52 -5.28
N SER A 276 7.86 2.31 -5.78
CA SER A 276 8.88 1.31 -6.09
C SER A 276 10.26 1.90 -6.40
N ILE A 277 11.18 1.75 -5.43
CA ILE A 277 12.61 1.63 -5.73
C ILE A 277 12.86 0.30 -6.50
N GLN A 278 11.93 -0.66 -6.38
CA GLN A 278 11.89 -1.91 -7.13
C GLN A 278 10.57 -1.98 -7.87
N GLY A 279 10.55 -1.70 -9.18
CA GLY A 279 9.31 -1.82 -9.91
C GLY A 279 8.83 -3.25 -9.89
N GLU A 280 7.54 -3.38 -9.65
CA GLU A 280 6.88 -4.67 -9.62
C GLU A 280 6.69 -5.13 -11.05
N SER A 281 7.04 -6.38 -11.34
CA SER A 281 6.88 -7.02 -12.64
C SER A 281 6.05 -8.31 -12.57
N LYS A 282 5.72 -8.76 -11.35
CA LYS A 282 4.97 -9.99 -11.07
C LYS A 282 3.63 -9.71 -10.39
N LEU A 283 2.54 -10.11 -11.04
CA LEU A 283 1.22 -10.01 -10.41
C LEU A 283 1.02 -11.01 -9.27
N ASN A 284 1.63 -12.21 -9.33
CA ASN A 284 1.48 -13.27 -8.31
C ASN A 284 2.37 -13.09 -7.05
N GLY A 285 3.19 -12.04 -7.01
CA GLY A 285 4.02 -11.70 -5.85
C GLY A 285 3.29 -10.86 -4.79
N GLY A 286 4.03 -10.43 -3.77
CA GLY A 286 3.56 -9.56 -2.69
C GLY A 286 3.24 -10.33 -1.41
N VAL A 287 2.28 -9.82 -0.64
CA VAL A 287 1.80 -10.46 0.59
C VAL A 287 1.17 -11.81 0.26
N GLU A 288 1.43 -12.79 1.11
CA GLU A 288 0.71 -14.06 1.11
C GLU A 288 0.47 -14.57 2.53
N ILE A 289 -0.32 -15.65 2.68
CA ILE A 289 -0.55 -16.31 3.97
C ILE A 289 0.45 -17.47 4.07
N SER A 290 1.42 -17.37 4.96
CA SER A 290 2.40 -18.44 5.19
C SER A 290 1.82 -19.57 6.04
N LYS A 291 0.97 -19.23 7.02
CA LYS A 291 0.16 -20.14 7.85
C LYS A 291 -1.12 -19.46 8.32
N TYR A 292 -2.16 -20.26 8.58
CA TYR A 292 -3.35 -19.77 9.27
C TYR A 292 -3.97 -20.81 10.23
N ASN A 293 -4.65 -20.31 11.26
CA ASN A 293 -5.53 -21.08 12.12
C ASN A 293 -6.82 -20.31 12.39
N VAL A 294 -7.96 -20.97 12.24
CA VAL A 294 -9.28 -20.40 12.54
C VAL A 294 -9.85 -21.16 13.72
N ASP A 295 -9.77 -20.57 14.91
CA ASP A 295 -10.30 -21.13 16.15
C ASP A 295 -11.73 -20.64 16.36
N ILE A 296 -12.69 -21.50 16.04
CA ILE A 296 -14.13 -21.20 16.14
C ILE A 296 -14.54 -20.98 17.59
N ASN A 297 -14.01 -21.79 18.52
CA ASN A 297 -14.43 -21.78 19.92
C ASN A 297 -13.99 -20.49 20.62
N ASN A 298 -12.77 -20.06 20.33
CA ASN A 298 -12.21 -18.83 20.88
C ASN A 298 -12.46 -17.59 19.99
N LYS A 299 -13.25 -17.73 18.91
CA LYS A 299 -13.49 -16.70 17.89
C LYS A 299 -12.19 -15.97 17.50
N THR A 300 -11.15 -16.71 17.16
CA THR A 300 -9.82 -16.15 16.87
C THR A 300 -9.32 -16.61 15.50
N ILE A 301 -8.83 -15.67 14.70
CA ILE A 301 -8.11 -15.93 13.44
C ILE A 301 -6.65 -15.58 13.68
N ASN A 302 -5.77 -16.58 13.57
CA ASN A 302 -4.32 -16.38 13.61
C ASN A 302 -3.78 -16.47 12.18
N LEU A 303 -3.15 -15.40 11.70
CA LEU A 303 -2.48 -15.37 10.40
C LEU A 303 -0.98 -15.13 10.57
N GLU A 304 -0.18 -15.94 9.92
CA GLU A 304 1.22 -15.66 9.68
C GLU A 304 1.35 -15.19 8.23
N TRP A 305 1.95 -14.03 8.03
CA TRP A 305 2.13 -13.47 6.70
C TRP A 305 3.44 -13.95 6.07
N GLY A 306 3.43 -14.10 4.75
CA GLY A 306 4.60 -14.36 3.92
C GLY A 306 4.84 -13.23 2.93
N TRP A 307 5.98 -13.30 2.24
CA TRP A 307 6.32 -12.38 1.15
C TRP A 307 6.92 -13.15 -0.02
N VAL A 308 6.29 -12.99 -1.18
CA VAL A 308 6.84 -13.45 -2.46
C VAL A 308 7.39 -12.25 -3.21
N PRO A 309 8.61 -12.33 -3.78
CA PRO A 309 9.17 -11.24 -4.59
C PRO A 309 8.19 -10.73 -5.65
N THR A 310 8.02 -9.41 -5.73
CA THR A 310 7.16 -8.74 -6.71
C THR A 310 7.88 -8.43 -8.03
N SER A 311 9.17 -8.75 -8.12
CA SER A 311 10.02 -8.53 -9.29
C SER A 311 10.91 -9.75 -9.59
N GLU A 312 11.47 -9.82 -10.80
CA GLU A 312 12.54 -10.78 -11.13
C GLU A 312 13.90 -10.26 -10.67
N ILE A 313 14.85 -11.18 -10.46
CA ILE A 313 16.24 -10.80 -10.23
C ILE A 313 16.75 -10.05 -11.46
N GLY A 314 17.20 -8.80 -11.27
CA GLY A 314 17.69 -7.94 -12.35
C GLY A 314 16.68 -6.91 -12.85
N ASP A 315 15.42 -6.97 -12.40
CA ASP A 315 14.46 -5.88 -12.60
C ASP A 315 14.89 -4.70 -11.70
N PHE A 316 15.66 -3.77 -12.27
CA PHE A 316 16.07 -2.54 -11.60
C PHE A 316 15.29 -1.36 -12.15
N HIS A 317 14.72 -0.55 -11.25
CA HIS A 317 14.15 0.73 -11.60
C HIS A 317 15.09 1.81 -11.09
N GLY A 318 15.63 2.63 -11.99
CA GLY A 318 16.21 3.90 -11.58
C GLY A 318 15.07 4.79 -11.08
N SER A 319 14.95 4.96 -9.77
CA SER A 319 13.98 5.91 -9.20
C SER A 319 14.69 7.20 -8.77
N SER A 320 14.03 8.32 -9.01
CA SER A 320 14.24 9.52 -8.20
C SER A 320 13.87 9.18 -6.75
N PRO A 321 14.65 9.57 -5.73
CA PRO A 321 14.40 9.25 -4.32
C PRO A 321 13.17 9.98 -3.74
N MET A 322 12.25 10.46 -4.56
CA MET A 322 11.01 11.05 -4.09
C MET A 322 10.12 9.96 -3.51
N ILE A 323 10.01 9.96 -2.18
CA ILE A 323 9.02 9.20 -1.42
C ILE A 323 7.65 9.76 -1.80
N ARG A 324 6.97 9.14 -2.77
CA ARG A 324 5.56 9.45 -3.02
C ARG A 324 4.71 8.62 -2.08
N MET A 325 4.21 9.30 -1.07
CA MET A 325 3.18 8.79 -0.18
C MET A 325 1.84 8.65 -0.93
N GLY A 326 1.09 7.58 -0.70
CA GLY A 326 -0.19 7.36 -1.35
C GLY A 326 -0.84 6.02 -1.00
N VAL A 327 -2.02 5.77 -1.57
CA VAL A 327 -2.65 4.44 -1.51
C VAL A 327 -1.78 3.46 -2.29
N PRO A 328 -1.52 2.25 -1.77
CA PRO A 328 -0.69 1.25 -2.45
C PRO A 328 -1.24 0.91 -3.85
N ASP A 329 -0.33 0.76 -4.82
CA ASP A 329 -0.71 0.30 -6.16
C ASP A 329 -1.13 -1.19 -6.15
N ARG A 330 -0.62 -1.96 -5.19
CA ARG A 330 -0.96 -3.37 -4.96
C ARG A 330 -1.87 -3.54 -3.76
N LEU A 331 -2.97 -4.25 -3.98
CA LEU A 331 -3.84 -4.77 -2.93
C LEU A 331 -3.98 -6.28 -3.10
N THR A 332 -3.95 -6.99 -1.97
CA THR A 332 -4.11 -8.44 -1.95
C THR A 332 -5.27 -8.83 -1.02
N SER A 333 -6.14 -9.72 -1.48
CA SER A 333 -7.23 -10.27 -0.68
C SER A 333 -7.15 -11.79 -0.66
N PHE A 334 -7.79 -12.44 0.31
CA PHE A 334 -7.67 -13.86 0.56
C PHE A 334 -9.03 -14.49 0.89
N MET A 335 -9.33 -15.66 0.33
CA MET A 335 -10.43 -16.49 0.81
C MET A 335 -9.89 -17.76 1.46
N ILE A 336 -10.14 -17.91 2.76
CA ILE A 336 -9.76 -19.07 3.54
C ILE A 336 -10.98 -20.01 3.65
N PRO A 337 -10.91 -21.26 3.16
CA PRO A 337 -11.98 -22.22 3.31
C PRO A 337 -12.07 -22.71 4.76
N VAL A 338 -13.30 -22.77 5.27
CA VAL A 338 -13.66 -23.36 6.57
C VAL A 338 -14.80 -24.35 6.30
N GLU A 339 -14.73 -25.56 6.84
CA GLU A 339 -15.80 -26.55 6.65
C GLU A 339 -17.15 -25.99 7.09
N LYS A 340 -18.18 -26.19 6.26
CA LYS A 340 -19.49 -25.54 6.43
C LYS A 340 -20.19 -25.88 7.75
N ASN A 341 -19.91 -27.03 8.32
CA ASN A 341 -20.41 -27.46 9.64
C ASN A 341 -19.66 -26.82 10.83
N LYS A 342 -18.49 -26.19 10.60
CA LYS A 342 -17.68 -25.57 11.65
C LYS A 342 -17.97 -24.09 11.84
N LEU A 343 -18.47 -23.39 10.82
CA LEU A 343 -18.72 -21.95 10.88
C LEU A 343 -19.98 -21.57 10.09
N SER A 344 -21.07 -21.25 10.80
CA SER A 344 -22.34 -20.81 10.19
C SER A 344 -22.50 -19.28 10.17
N GLU A 345 -21.88 -18.60 11.13
CA GLU A 345 -22.01 -17.16 11.37
C GLU A 345 -20.65 -16.56 11.71
N PHE A 346 -20.45 -15.31 11.28
CA PHE A 346 -19.23 -14.56 11.52
C PHE A 346 -19.57 -13.08 11.59
N ASP A 347 -19.12 -12.42 12.65
CA ASP A 347 -19.07 -10.97 12.74
C ASP A 347 -17.64 -10.56 13.06
N PHE A 348 -17.03 -9.73 12.21
CA PHE A 348 -15.67 -9.25 12.40
C PHE A 348 -15.44 -8.62 13.80
N ASN A 349 -16.43 -7.90 14.34
CA ASN A 349 -16.28 -7.23 15.64
C ASN A 349 -16.25 -8.20 16.83
N ASP A 350 -16.74 -9.42 16.64
CA ASP A 350 -16.81 -10.45 17.66
C ASP A 350 -15.56 -11.32 17.71
N TRP A 351 -14.67 -11.18 16.72
CA TRP A 351 -13.54 -12.07 16.50
C TRP A 351 -12.22 -11.34 16.73
N LYS A 352 -11.29 -12.04 17.36
CA LYS A 352 -9.91 -11.56 17.51
C LYS A 352 -9.11 -11.91 16.27
N PHE A 353 -8.46 -10.92 15.71
CA PHE A 353 -7.59 -11.08 14.56
C PHE A 353 -6.15 -10.89 14.99
N LEU A 354 -5.40 -11.98 15.08
CA LEU A 354 -3.99 -11.96 15.48
C LEU A 354 -3.15 -12.20 14.23
N HIS A 355 -2.18 -11.32 14.01
CA HIS A 355 -1.30 -11.45 12.87
C HIS A 355 0.17 -11.20 13.21
N GLU A 356 1.03 -12.04 12.65
CA GLU A 356 2.47 -11.98 12.87
C GLU A 356 3.24 -12.05 11.55
N TRP A 357 4.46 -11.49 11.57
CA TRP A 357 5.46 -11.75 10.54
C TRP A 357 6.35 -12.91 10.99
N PRO A 358 6.90 -13.71 10.06
CA PRO A 358 7.83 -14.78 10.40
C PRO A 358 9.00 -14.15 11.15
N LYS A 359 9.36 -14.75 12.30
CA LYS A 359 10.57 -14.38 13.02
C LYS A 359 11.75 -14.89 12.20
N ASN A 360 12.47 -13.98 11.54
CA ASN A 360 13.72 -14.28 10.85
C ASN A 360 14.78 -14.80 11.82
#